data_AF-A0A4R8LMV1-F1
#
_entry.id   AF-A0A4R8LMV1-F1
#
_cell.length_a   1.000
_cell.length_b   1.000
_cell.length_c   1.000
_cell.angle_alpha   90.00
_cell.angle_beta   90.00
_cell.angle_gamma   90.00
#
_symmetry.space_group_name_H-M   'P 1'
#
loop_
_entity.id
_entity.type
_entity.pdbx_description
1 polymer ?
#
loop_
_entity_poly.entity_id
_entity_poly.type
_entity_poly.pdbx_seq_one_letter_code
_entity_poly.pdbx_strand_id
1 'polypeptide(L)'
;MANVKLAIIYYSSTGTNYQMAQYAADAAREMGADVKVLKVPELAPPEAIASNPAWQAHHDTTRDVPMASAADVEWADAIIFSVPTRFGNVPSQFKQFMDTLGGLWAQGKTANKVVSAMSSAQNPHGGQEATILALYTSMYHWGTIIAAPGFTDASAYTSGGNPYGTSVTAREDGVIDEGTIAAIKHQARRTVTVAQWIKAGQAQ
;
A
#
# COMPACT_ATOMS: atom_id res chain seq x y z
N MET A 1 -2.32 -25.75 3.21
CA MET A 1 -2.13 -24.60 4.13
C MET A 1 -3.15 -23.53 3.75
N ALA A 2 -3.80 -22.88 4.71
CA ALA A 2 -4.78 -21.83 4.38
C ALA A 2 -4.11 -20.67 3.63
N ASN A 3 -4.77 -20.16 2.58
CA ASN A 3 -4.26 -19.06 1.77
C ASN A 3 -3.92 -17.84 2.65
N VAL A 4 -2.88 -17.09 2.28
CA VAL A 4 -2.54 -15.81 2.93
C VAL A 4 -3.65 -14.82 2.64
N LYS A 5 -4.16 -14.17 3.68
CA LYS A 5 -5.11 -13.06 3.58
C LYS A 5 -4.33 -11.76 3.44
N LEU A 6 -4.41 -11.15 2.27
CA LEU A 6 -3.71 -9.90 1.96
C LEU A 6 -4.72 -8.75 1.86
N ALA A 7 -4.55 -7.73 2.69
CA ALA A 7 -5.21 -6.44 2.51
C ALA A 7 -4.26 -5.49 1.77
N ILE A 8 -4.72 -4.89 0.68
CA ILE A 8 -4.03 -3.79 0.00
C ILE A 8 -4.83 -2.53 0.28
N ILE A 9 -4.32 -1.71 1.20
CA ILE A 9 -4.98 -0.50 1.67
C ILE A 9 -4.31 0.69 0.99
N TYR A 10 -5.07 1.43 0.17
CA TYR A 10 -4.53 2.54 -0.60
C TYR A 10 -5.30 3.83 -0.38
N TYR A 11 -4.58 4.95 -0.46
CA TYR A 11 -5.19 6.24 -0.76
C TYR A 11 -4.68 6.71 -2.11
N SER A 12 -5.56 7.29 -2.93
CA SER A 12 -5.18 7.86 -4.22
C SER A 12 -6.11 9.00 -4.57
N SER A 13 -5.55 10.16 -4.91
CA SER A 13 -6.36 11.29 -5.40
C SER A 13 -6.60 11.14 -6.90
N THR A 14 -5.55 10.89 -7.70
CA THR A 14 -5.60 10.90 -9.17
C THR A 14 -5.29 9.55 -9.82
N GLY A 15 -5.40 8.45 -9.06
CA GLY A 15 -5.34 7.09 -9.60
C GLY A 15 -3.98 6.37 -9.56
N THR A 16 -2.83 7.04 -9.40
CA THR A 16 -1.52 6.37 -9.42
C THR A 16 -1.40 5.24 -8.38
N ASN A 17 -1.70 5.50 -7.10
CA ASN A 17 -1.60 4.48 -6.05
C ASN A 17 -2.68 3.40 -6.18
N TYR A 18 -3.81 3.71 -6.83
CA TYR A 18 -4.81 2.70 -7.15
C TYR A 18 -4.29 1.73 -8.21
N GLN A 19 -3.65 2.22 -9.29
CA GLN A 19 -3.01 1.35 -10.27
C GLN A 19 -1.93 0.47 -9.62
N MET A 20 -1.09 1.06 -8.76
CA MET A 20 -0.09 0.30 -8.00
C MET A 20 -0.73 -0.79 -7.13
N ALA A 21 -1.82 -0.47 -6.43
CA ALA A 21 -2.57 -1.43 -5.63
C ALA A 21 -3.13 -2.58 -6.49
N GLN A 22 -3.62 -2.29 -7.70
CA GLN A 22 -4.14 -3.33 -8.61
C GLN A 22 -3.02 -4.24 -9.13
N TYR A 23 -1.88 -3.70 -9.55
CA TYR A 23 -0.73 -4.53 -9.96
C TYR A 23 -0.22 -5.43 -8.83
N ALA A 24 -0.18 -4.92 -7.60
CA ALA A 24 0.14 -5.71 -6.42
C ALA A 24 -0.90 -6.80 -6.15
N ALA A 25 -2.20 -6.48 -6.32
CA ALA A 25 -3.29 -7.42 -6.13
C ALA A 25 -3.21 -8.58 -7.11
N ASP A 26 -2.98 -8.29 -8.39
CA ASP A 26 -2.89 -9.32 -9.43
C ASP A 26 -1.72 -10.27 -9.17
N ALA A 27 -0.54 -9.74 -8.84
CA ALA A 27 0.62 -10.57 -8.50
C ALA A 27 0.42 -11.42 -7.24
N ALA A 28 -0.31 -10.91 -6.24
CA ALA A 28 -0.64 -11.68 -5.04
C ALA A 28 -1.70 -12.77 -5.32
N ARG A 29 -2.69 -12.49 -6.16
CA ARG A 29 -3.70 -13.48 -6.60
C ARG A 29 -3.06 -14.60 -7.42
N GLU A 30 -2.09 -14.29 -8.28
CA GLU A 30 -1.28 -15.29 -9.00
C GLU A 30 -0.58 -16.27 -8.04
N MET A 31 -0.24 -15.84 -6.82
CA MET A 31 0.32 -16.69 -5.76
C MET A 31 -0.74 -17.45 -4.94
N GLY A 32 -2.03 -17.29 -5.25
CA GLY A 32 -3.14 -17.90 -4.51
C GLY A 32 -3.50 -17.21 -3.20
N ALA A 33 -3.06 -15.95 -2.97
CA ALA A 33 -3.51 -15.18 -1.81
C ALA A 33 -5.01 -14.81 -1.94
N ASP A 34 -5.70 -14.73 -0.81
CA ASP A 34 -7.03 -14.11 -0.71
C ASP A 34 -6.84 -12.61 -0.55
N VAL A 35 -7.20 -11.83 -1.58
CA VAL A 35 -6.81 -10.42 -1.69
C VAL A 35 -8.01 -9.48 -1.62
N LYS A 36 -7.96 -8.52 -0.72
CA LYS A 36 -8.85 -7.36 -0.68
C LYS A 36 -8.11 -6.09 -1.09
N VAL A 37 -8.65 -5.37 -2.08
CA VAL A 37 -8.18 -4.01 -2.44
C VAL A 37 -9.16 -3.02 -1.84
N LEU A 38 -8.66 -2.16 -0.95
CA LEU A 38 -9.46 -1.34 -0.06
C LEU A 38 -9.02 0.12 -0.16
N LYS A 39 -9.95 1.01 -0.48
CA LYS A 39 -9.67 2.45 -0.53
C LYS A 39 -9.83 3.09 0.84
N VAL A 40 -8.95 4.01 1.17
CA VAL A 40 -9.06 4.85 2.37
C VAL A 40 -10.19 5.88 2.16
N PRO A 41 -11.03 6.17 3.18
CA PRO A 41 -12.06 7.20 3.09
C PRO A 41 -11.51 8.57 2.72
N GLU A 42 -12.22 9.27 1.83
CA GLU A 42 -11.86 10.63 1.42
C GLU A 42 -12.31 11.66 2.47
N LEU A 43 -11.47 12.68 2.68
CA LEU A 43 -11.72 13.80 3.60
C LEU A 43 -11.88 15.14 2.89
N ALA A 44 -11.42 15.22 1.65
CA ALA A 44 -11.57 16.41 0.83
C ALA A 44 -13.08 16.67 0.58
N PRO A 45 -13.52 17.93 0.68
CA PRO A 45 -14.89 18.26 0.35
C PRO A 45 -15.14 18.13 -1.17
N PRO A 46 -16.39 17.91 -1.61
CA PRO A 46 -16.70 17.64 -3.02
C PRO A 46 -16.17 18.71 -3.98
N GLU A 47 -16.20 19.98 -3.60
CA GLU A 47 -15.67 21.09 -4.42
C GLU A 47 -14.16 21.01 -4.66
N ALA A 48 -13.39 20.50 -3.69
CA ALA A 48 -11.96 20.31 -3.84
C ALA A 48 -11.67 19.16 -4.83
N ILE A 49 -12.43 18.07 -4.75
CA ILE A 49 -12.35 16.95 -5.69
C ILE A 49 -12.71 17.40 -7.10
N ALA A 50 -13.83 18.11 -7.25
CA ALA A 50 -14.33 18.60 -8.52
C ALA A 50 -13.40 19.63 -9.20
N SER A 51 -12.58 20.34 -8.42
CA SER A 51 -11.61 21.31 -8.95
C SER A 51 -10.47 20.68 -9.76
N ASN A 52 -10.25 19.37 -9.62
CA ASN A 52 -9.23 18.62 -10.35
C ASN A 52 -9.90 17.52 -11.20
N PRO A 53 -9.95 17.65 -12.53
CA PRO A 53 -10.61 16.66 -13.39
C PRO A 53 -10.09 15.23 -13.23
N ALA A 54 -8.79 15.05 -13.00
CA ALA A 54 -8.21 13.73 -12.76
C ALA A 54 -8.63 13.13 -11.42
N TRP A 55 -8.85 13.96 -10.40
CA TRP A 55 -9.36 13.52 -9.11
C TRP A 55 -10.85 13.17 -9.20
N GLN A 56 -11.66 14.00 -9.85
CA GLN A 56 -13.07 13.70 -10.11
C GLN A 56 -13.22 12.38 -10.87
N ALA A 57 -12.47 12.19 -11.96
CA ALA A 57 -12.51 10.95 -12.73
C ALA A 57 -12.10 9.72 -11.88
N HIS A 58 -11.05 9.85 -11.06
CA HIS A 58 -10.63 8.76 -10.17
C HIS A 58 -11.70 8.45 -9.11
N HIS A 59 -12.28 9.48 -8.50
CA HIS A 59 -13.34 9.36 -7.51
C HIS A 59 -14.53 8.58 -8.10
N ASP A 60 -14.98 8.93 -9.29
CA ASP A 60 -16.14 8.32 -9.94
C ASP A 60 -15.88 6.87 -10.36
N THR A 61 -14.69 6.59 -10.91
CA THR A 61 -14.29 5.24 -11.35
C THR A 61 -14.02 4.27 -10.20
N THR A 62 -13.74 4.77 -9.00
CA THR A 62 -13.47 3.95 -7.82
C THR A 62 -14.58 3.97 -6.78
N ARG A 63 -15.76 4.52 -7.11
CA ARG A 63 -16.90 4.61 -6.18
C ARG A 63 -17.27 3.25 -5.57
N ASP A 64 -17.18 2.17 -6.36
CA ASP A 64 -17.58 0.81 -6.00
C ASP A 64 -16.45 -0.01 -5.32
N VAL A 65 -15.23 0.55 -5.24
CA VAL A 65 -14.14 -0.07 -4.46
C VAL A 65 -14.48 0.02 -2.98
N PRO A 66 -14.42 -1.08 -2.20
CA PRO A 66 -14.78 -1.08 -0.79
C PRO A 66 -13.82 -0.21 0.03
N MET A 67 -14.37 0.41 1.08
CA MET A 67 -13.60 1.22 2.03
C MET A 67 -12.84 0.32 3.01
N ALA A 68 -11.60 0.70 3.35
CA ALA A 68 -10.83 0.04 4.39
C ALA A 68 -11.48 0.24 5.77
N SER A 69 -11.53 -0.83 6.57
CA SER A 69 -12.04 -0.81 7.94
C SER A 69 -11.07 -1.49 8.92
N ALA A 70 -11.29 -1.31 10.22
CA ALA A 70 -10.54 -2.03 11.25
C ALA A 70 -10.70 -3.56 11.13
N ALA A 71 -11.85 -4.04 10.69
CA ALA A 71 -12.10 -5.47 10.48
C ALA A 71 -11.24 -6.05 9.35
N ASP A 72 -10.90 -5.26 8.33
CA ASP A 72 -10.01 -5.70 7.26
C ASP A 72 -8.57 -5.80 7.73
N VAL A 73 -8.13 -4.85 8.56
CA VAL A 73 -6.81 -4.90 9.21
C VAL A 73 -6.72 -6.12 10.12
N GLU A 74 -7.76 -6.39 10.92
CA GLU A 74 -7.83 -7.59 11.78
C GLU A 74 -7.79 -8.88 10.96
N TRP A 75 -8.57 -8.96 9.88
CA TRP A 75 -8.67 -10.12 8.99
C TRP A 75 -7.35 -10.50 8.30
N ALA A 76 -6.51 -9.51 7.98
CA ALA A 76 -5.32 -9.71 7.15
C ALA A 76 -4.17 -10.42 7.88
N ASP A 77 -3.51 -11.36 7.20
CA ASP A 77 -2.19 -11.88 7.61
C ASP A 77 -1.07 -10.92 7.18
N ALA A 78 -1.27 -10.27 6.03
CA ALA A 78 -0.34 -9.32 5.43
C ALA A 78 -1.04 -8.07 4.92
N ILE A 79 -0.34 -6.94 4.94
CA ILE A 79 -0.86 -5.65 4.47
C ILE A 79 0.15 -4.99 3.54
N ILE A 80 -0.31 -4.54 2.37
CA ILE A 80 0.45 -3.61 1.53
C ILE A 80 -0.25 -2.26 1.57
N PHE A 81 0.49 -1.23 1.97
CA PHE A 81 -0.01 0.14 1.92
C PHE A 81 0.48 0.85 0.66
N SER A 82 -0.39 1.63 -0.01
CA SER A 82 0.01 2.48 -1.14
C SER A 82 -0.56 3.88 -0.97
N VAL A 83 0.29 4.87 -0.73
CA VAL A 83 -0.15 6.25 -0.47
C VAL A 83 0.71 7.29 -1.18
N PRO A 84 0.13 8.36 -1.74
CA PRO A 84 0.90 9.45 -2.31
C PRO A 84 1.60 10.25 -1.21
N THR A 85 2.75 10.84 -1.52
CA THR A 85 3.40 11.84 -0.66
C THR A 85 2.50 13.06 -0.45
N ARG A 86 2.55 13.61 0.76
CA ARG A 86 2.17 14.98 1.09
C ARG A 86 3.30 15.58 1.92
N PHE A 87 4.11 16.44 1.30
CA PHE A 87 5.29 17.06 1.91
C PHE A 87 6.28 16.07 2.55
N GLY A 88 6.49 14.91 1.91
CA GLY A 88 7.38 13.86 2.44
C GLY A 88 6.79 13.04 3.58
N ASN A 89 5.48 13.14 3.81
CA ASN A 89 4.74 12.39 4.80
C ASN A 89 3.49 11.73 4.17
N VAL A 90 2.81 10.89 4.95
CA VAL A 90 1.55 10.27 4.56
C VAL A 90 0.43 11.31 4.41
N PRO A 91 -0.57 11.09 3.55
CA PRO A 91 -1.69 12.01 3.37
C PRO A 91 -2.63 11.98 4.59
N SER A 92 -3.33 13.09 4.84
CA SER A 92 -4.23 13.21 6.00
C SER A 92 -5.36 12.18 5.99
N GLN A 93 -5.86 11.81 4.81
CA GLN A 93 -6.85 10.74 4.62
C GLN A 93 -6.34 9.41 5.20
N PHE A 94 -5.12 9.02 4.83
CA PHE A 94 -4.48 7.82 5.36
C PHE A 94 -4.22 7.93 6.86
N LYS A 95 -3.70 9.08 7.30
CA LYS A 95 -3.41 9.31 8.72
C LYS A 95 -4.67 9.20 9.57
N GLN A 96 -5.81 9.75 9.12
CA GLN A 96 -7.06 9.63 9.86
C GLN A 96 -7.53 8.17 9.94
N PHE A 97 -7.46 7.41 8.84
CA PHE A 97 -7.75 5.97 8.87
C PHE A 97 -6.88 5.25 9.90
N MET A 98 -5.57 5.50 9.90
CA MET A 98 -4.63 4.95 10.89
C MET A 98 -5.01 5.31 12.32
N ASP A 99 -5.47 6.54 12.57
CA ASP A 99 -5.87 7.02 13.89
C ASP A 99 -7.15 6.33 14.42
N THR A 100 -7.99 5.76 13.53
CA THR A 100 -9.14 4.95 13.94
C THR A 100 -8.75 3.57 14.49
N LEU A 101 -7.51 3.13 14.28
CA LEU A 101 -7.05 1.77 14.60
C LEU A 101 -6.49 1.63 16.03
N GLY A 102 -6.56 2.67 16.86
CA GLY A 102 -6.07 2.65 18.24
C GLY A 102 -6.67 1.52 19.09
N GLY A 103 -7.96 1.22 18.92
CA GLY A 103 -8.62 0.12 19.63
C GLY A 103 -8.11 -1.26 19.21
N LEU A 104 -7.79 -1.46 17.93
CA LEU A 104 -7.24 -2.71 17.41
C LEU A 104 -5.80 -2.90 17.89
N TRP A 105 -5.00 -1.83 17.85
CA TRP A 105 -3.64 -1.78 18.36
C TRP A 105 -3.58 -2.10 19.86
N ALA A 106 -4.43 -1.48 20.68
CA ALA A 106 -4.46 -1.69 22.13
C ALA A 106 -4.79 -3.15 22.51
N GLN A 107 -5.48 -3.88 21.65
CA GLN A 107 -5.77 -5.32 21.82
C GLN A 107 -4.62 -6.23 21.34
N GLY A 108 -3.53 -5.67 20.83
CA GLY A 108 -2.40 -6.43 20.26
C GLY A 108 -2.71 -7.07 18.90
N LYS A 109 -3.86 -6.76 18.30
CA LYS A 109 -4.34 -7.42 17.07
C LYS A 109 -3.64 -6.95 15.80
N THR A 110 -2.76 -5.94 15.90
CA THR A 110 -1.89 -5.49 14.79
C THR A 110 -0.54 -6.21 14.77
N ALA A 111 -0.17 -6.87 15.86
CA ALA A 111 1.15 -7.47 16.02
C ALA A 111 1.37 -8.63 15.04
N ASN A 112 2.63 -8.82 14.63
CA ASN A 112 3.11 -9.89 13.77
C ASN A 112 2.51 -9.95 12.35
N LYS A 113 1.65 -8.99 11.97
CA LYS A 113 1.21 -8.84 10.58
C LYS A 113 2.42 -8.48 9.71
N VAL A 114 2.50 -9.07 8.52
CA VAL A 114 3.56 -8.76 7.57
C VAL A 114 3.17 -7.52 6.77
N VAL A 115 4.02 -6.49 6.73
CA VAL A 115 3.70 -5.22 6.08
C VAL A 115 4.77 -4.80 5.07
N SER A 116 4.34 -4.28 3.93
CA SER A 116 5.19 -3.44 3.08
C SER A 116 4.44 -2.18 2.63
N ALA A 117 5.17 -1.17 2.16
CA ALA A 117 4.59 0.08 1.71
C ALA A 117 5.10 0.48 0.32
N MET A 118 4.26 1.20 -0.41
CA MET A 118 4.54 1.82 -1.69
C MET A 118 4.13 3.29 -1.64
N SER A 119 4.71 4.12 -2.51
CA SER A 119 4.39 5.55 -2.55
C SER A 119 4.40 6.12 -3.96
N SER A 120 3.83 7.32 -4.13
CA SER A 120 3.99 8.10 -5.35
C SER A 120 4.23 9.57 -5.05
N ALA A 121 4.95 10.26 -5.93
CA ALA A 121 5.17 11.71 -5.86
C ALA A 121 5.25 12.32 -7.26
N GLN A 122 5.00 13.62 -7.41
CA GLN A 122 5.21 14.28 -8.72
C GLN A 122 6.69 14.40 -9.08
N ASN A 123 7.58 14.46 -8.08
CA ASN A 123 9.02 14.56 -8.28
C ASN A 123 9.72 13.29 -7.76
N PRO A 124 10.75 12.77 -8.45
CA PRO A 124 11.48 11.57 -8.02
C PRO A 124 12.01 11.65 -6.58
N HIS A 125 12.60 12.79 -6.20
CA HIS A 125 13.12 13.05 -4.85
C HIS A 125 12.16 13.89 -4.00
N GLY A 126 10.88 13.99 -4.38
CA GLY A 126 9.84 14.77 -3.69
C GLY A 126 9.25 14.07 -2.45
N GLY A 127 10.06 13.28 -1.74
CA GLY A 127 9.62 12.56 -0.55
C GLY A 127 9.03 11.17 -0.80
N GLN A 128 9.34 10.52 -1.92
CA GLN A 128 8.94 9.11 -2.17
C GLN A 128 9.46 8.18 -1.07
N GLU A 129 10.75 8.29 -0.73
CA GLU A 129 11.40 7.53 0.35
C GLU A 129 10.86 7.94 1.72
N ALA A 130 10.83 9.25 2.01
CA ALA A 130 10.43 9.78 3.30
C ALA A 130 8.99 9.38 3.69
N THR A 131 8.07 9.34 2.71
CA THR A 131 6.68 8.91 2.94
C THR A 131 6.60 7.46 3.39
N ILE A 132 7.37 6.57 2.75
CA ILE A 132 7.43 5.14 3.09
C ILE A 132 8.01 4.97 4.50
N LEU A 133 9.10 5.67 4.80
CA LEU A 133 9.74 5.64 6.11
C LEU A 133 8.80 6.15 7.21
N ALA A 134 8.07 7.26 6.97
CA ALA A 134 7.08 7.78 7.90
C ALA A 134 5.93 6.78 8.17
N LEU A 135 5.49 6.07 7.14
CA LEU A 135 4.52 5.00 7.28
C LEU A 135 5.09 3.85 8.13
N TYR A 136 6.33 3.41 7.85
CA TYR A 136 6.98 2.36 8.63
C TYR A 136 7.21 2.73 10.09
N THR A 137 7.40 4.01 10.42
CA THR A 137 7.40 4.47 11.82
C THR A 137 6.13 4.02 12.54
N SER A 138 4.96 4.17 11.91
CA SER A 138 3.69 3.70 12.50
C SER A 138 3.63 2.17 12.60
N MET A 139 4.22 1.47 11.63
CA MET A 139 4.26 0.00 11.60
C MET A 139 5.12 -0.60 12.72
N TYR A 140 6.16 0.11 13.17
CA TYR A 140 6.93 -0.31 14.36
C TYR A 140 6.09 -0.27 15.63
N HIS A 141 5.24 0.75 15.81
CA HIS A 141 4.32 0.84 16.94
C HIS A 141 3.28 -0.29 16.96
N TRP A 142 2.91 -0.79 15.79
CA TRP A 142 2.00 -1.93 15.65
C TRP A 142 2.63 -3.29 15.97
N GLY A 143 3.96 -3.37 16.10
CA GLY A 143 4.66 -4.64 16.27
C GLY A 143 4.61 -5.52 15.01
N THR A 144 4.57 -4.91 13.83
CA THR A 144 4.51 -5.63 12.55
C THR A 144 5.89 -6.14 12.11
N ILE A 145 5.88 -7.03 11.12
CA ILE A 145 7.09 -7.53 10.45
C ILE A 145 7.19 -6.83 9.09
N ILE A 146 8.17 -5.95 8.92
CA ILE A 146 8.33 -5.21 7.66
C ILE A 146 9.01 -6.08 6.61
N ALA A 147 8.30 -6.31 5.50
CA ALA A 147 8.76 -7.04 4.33
C ALA A 147 9.11 -6.11 3.16
N ALA A 148 9.93 -5.09 3.40
CA ALA A 148 10.43 -4.19 2.36
C ALA A 148 11.12 -4.95 1.20
N PRO A 149 11.02 -4.49 -0.06
CA PRO A 149 11.55 -5.21 -1.21
C PRO A 149 13.08 -5.31 -1.19
N GLY A 150 13.78 -4.28 -0.68
CA GLY A 150 15.23 -4.16 -0.82
C GLY A 150 15.67 -4.24 -2.28
N PHE A 151 16.88 -4.74 -2.51
CA PHE A 151 17.41 -5.05 -3.83
C PHE A 151 17.36 -6.56 -4.12
N THR A 152 16.23 -7.20 -3.77
CA THR A 152 16.09 -8.67 -3.85
C THR A 152 15.67 -9.19 -5.22
N ASP A 153 15.46 -8.30 -6.19
CA ASP A 153 15.16 -8.63 -7.58
C ASP A 153 15.72 -7.55 -8.52
N ALA A 154 16.01 -7.92 -9.77
CA ALA A 154 16.58 -7.01 -10.77
C ALA A 154 15.67 -5.81 -11.07
N SER A 155 14.35 -5.96 -10.94
CA SER A 155 13.37 -4.88 -11.15
C SER A 155 13.56 -3.71 -10.18
N ALA A 156 14.21 -3.92 -9.03
CA ALA A 156 14.56 -2.82 -8.13
C ALA A 156 15.45 -1.78 -8.83
N TYR A 157 16.38 -2.21 -9.68
CA TYR A 157 17.31 -1.32 -10.37
C TYR A 157 16.67 -0.59 -11.57
N THR A 158 15.72 -1.24 -12.26
CA THR A 158 15.04 -0.65 -13.40
C THR A 158 13.89 0.29 -13.00
N SER A 159 13.38 0.17 -11.77
CA SER A 159 12.33 1.03 -11.19
C SER A 159 12.86 2.24 -10.41
N GLY A 160 14.18 2.51 -10.44
CA GLY A 160 14.79 3.66 -9.78
C GLY A 160 15.44 3.37 -8.41
N GLY A 161 15.42 2.12 -7.92
CA GLY A 161 16.29 1.69 -6.83
C GLY A 161 15.85 2.09 -5.42
N ASN A 162 14.55 2.02 -5.11
CA ASN A 162 14.04 2.33 -3.77
C ASN A 162 13.90 1.05 -2.90
N PRO A 163 14.82 0.79 -1.94
CA PRO A 163 14.79 -0.43 -1.14
C PRO A 163 13.69 -0.43 -0.07
N TYR A 164 13.18 0.74 0.32
CA TYR A 164 12.16 0.86 1.35
C TYR A 164 10.80 0.35 0.85
N GLY A 165 10.53 0.57 -0.43
CA GLY A 165 9.29 0.20 -1.09
C GLY A 165 9.23 0.80 -2.49
N THR A 166 8.58 0.12 -3.43
CA THR A 166 8.44 0.62 -4.79
C THR A 166 7.71 1.96 -4.80
N SER A 167 8.26 2.92 -5.53
CA SER A 167 7.69 4.25 -5.64
C SER A 167 7.59 4.73 -7.08
N VAL A 168 6.55 5.51 -7.37
CA VAL A 168 6.23 5.99 -8.72
C VAL A 168 6.32 7.51 -8.78
N THR A 169 7.02 8.01 -9.78
CA THR A 169 6.90 9.43 -10.18
C THR A 169 5.61 9.58 -10.98
N ALA A 170 4.60 10.22 -10.39
CA ALA A 170 3.29 10.41 -11.01
C ALA A 170 3.40 11.35 -12.21
N ARG A 171 2.83 10.91 -13.34
CA ARG A 171 2.84 11.61 -14.62
C ARG A 171 1.41 11.97 -15.03
N GLU A 172 1.27 13.00 -15.87
CA GLU A 172 -0.04 13.42 -16.41
C GLU A 172 -0.71 12.33 -17.26
N ASP A 173 0.09 11.56 -18.01
CA ASP A 173 -0.38 10.41 -18.81
C ASP A 173 -0.84 9.22 -17.95
N GLY A 174 -0.55 9.24 -16.65
CA GLY A 174 -0.92 8.18 -15.71
C GLY A 174 -0.20 6.85 -15.95
N VAL A 175 0.82 6.80 -16.82
CA VAL A 175 1.51 5.57 -17.21
C VAL A 175 2.56 5.21 -16.17
N ILE A 176 2.54 3.95 -15.72
CA ILE A 176 3.59 3.31 -14.93
C ILE A 176 4.41 2.42 -15.87
N ASP A 177 5.73 2.60 -15.88
CA ASP A 177 6.61 1.83 -16.77
C ASP A 177 6.73 0.36 -16.35
N GLU A 178 7.12 -0.50 -17.30
CA GLU A 178 7.20 -1.95 -17.09
C GLU A 178 8.18 -2.36 -15.98
N GLY A 179 9.29 -1.63 -15.81
CA GLY A 179 10.26 -1.89 -14.76
C GLY A 179 9.67 -1.64 -13.38
N THR A 180 8.94 -0.54 -13.23
CA THR A 180 8.22 -0.21 -12.01
C THR A 180 7.05 -1.16 -11.74
N ILE A 181 6.31 -1.58 -12.77
CA ILE A 181 5.29 -2.64 -12.63
C ILE A 181 5.93 -3.94 -12.14
N ALA A 182 7.07 -4.35 -12.70
CA ALA A 182 7.78 -5.54 -12.25
C ALA A 182 8.21 -5.45 -10.78
N ALA A 183 8.69 -4.28 -10.34
CA ALA A 183 9.06 -4.04 -8.95
C ALA A 183 7.86 -4.11 -7.99
N ILE A 184 6.71 -3.53 -8.36
CA ILE A 184 5.45 -3.64 -7.60
C ILE A 184 5.06 -5.11 -7.45
N LYS A 185 5.07 -5.87 -8.55
CA LYS A 185 4.72 -7.30 -8.53
C LYS A 185 5.70 -8.09 -7.66
N HIS A 186 7.00 -7.81 -7.75
CA HIS A 186 8.02 -8.43 -6.89
C HIS A 186 7.76 -8.14 -5.41
N GLN A 187 7.56 -6.87 -5.04
CA GLN A 187 7.28 -6.50 -3.65
C GLN A 187 6.02 -7.20 -3.11
N ALA A 188 4.95 -7.29 -3.91
CA ALA A 188 3.74 -7.99 -3.54
C ALA A 188 4.01 -9.49 -3.29
N ARG A 189 4.72 -10.15 -4.23
CA ARG A 189 5.08 -11.56 -4.09
C ARG A 189 5.94 -11.81 -2.86
N ARG A 190 6.95 -10.97 -2.63
CA ARG A 190 7.81 -11.04 -1.44
C ARG A 190 7.00 -10.89 -0.15
N THR A 191 6.07 -9.93 -0.11
CA THR A 191 5.20 -9.72 1.05
C THR A 191 4.36 -10.97 1.35
N VAL A 192 3.76 -11.58 0.32
CA VAL A 192 2.99 -12.82 0.45
C VAL A 192 3.87 -13.99 0.90
N THR A 193 5.06 -14.16 0.32
CA THR A 193 6.01 -15.22 0.70
C THR A 193 6.41 -15.11 2.18
N VAL A 194 6.77 -13.92 2.65
CA VAL A 194 7.13 -13.71 4.06
C VAL A 194 5.94 -14.01 4.97
N ALA A 195 4.72 -13.62 4.58
CA ALA A 195 3.51 -13.94 5.32
C ALA A 195 3.22 -15.45 5.37
N GLN A 196 3.49 -16.19 4.29
CA GLN A 196 3.40 -17.65 4.29
C GLN A 196 4.35 -18.27 5.32
N TRP A 197 5.59 -17.78 5.40
CA TRP A 197 6.57 -18.28 6.37
C TRP A 197 6.14 -18.02 7.82
N ILE A 198 5.70 -16.80 8.12
CA ILE A 198 5.23 -16.44 9.47
C ILE A 198 4.01 -17.28 9.86
N LYS A 199 3.02 -17.40 8.97
CA LYS A 199 1.81 -18.19 9.20
C LYS A 199 2.11 -19.67 9.39
N ALA A 200 3.05 -20.23 8.62
CA ALA A 200 3.48 -21.62 8.78
C ALA A 200 4.25 -21.84 10.09
N GLY A 201 5.06 -20.87 10.53
CA GLY A 201 5.80 -20.94 11.79
C GLY A 201 4.92 -20.82 13.03
N GLN A 202 3.83 -20.04 12.98
CA GLN A 202 2.88 -19.90 14.09
C GLN A 202 1.94 -21.11 14.27
N ALA A 203 1.84 -21.97 13.25
CA ALA A 203 0.98 -23.16 13.28
C ALA A 203 1.69 -24.40 13.87
N GLN A 204 2.96 -24.28 14.26
CA GLN A 204 3.76 -25.31 14.92
C GLN A 204 3.69 -25.14 16.43
#